data_AF-A0A1W0X426-F1
#
_entry.id   AF-A0A1W0X426-F1
#
_cell.length_a   1.000
_cell.length_b   1.000
_cell.length_c   1.000
_cell.angle_alpha   90.00
_cell.angle_beta   90.00
_cell.angle_gamma   90.00
#
_symmetry.space_group_name_H-M   'P 1'
#
loop_
_entity.id
_entity.type
_entity.pdbx_description
1 polymer ?
#
loop_
_entity_poly.entity_id
_entity_poly.type
_entity_poly.pdbx_seq_one_letter_code
_entity_poly.pdbx_strand_id
1 'polypeptide(L)'
;MAESSGKVTTKADHINSRTIVLIQTGGTIDKDYPKGTGGYAFDISDHPASARILDRLPVHYSIIARGEGGIQLTQTPPSPRVAAGEEGETSEFRYAVDGVLRKDSQEITEADRQTLANECRALHRLGYRRIVITHGTDTMIRTARYLAELSQQTLSELEGLVVVVTGARQPERLKDSDADFNVGMAIGAAQCLSADGGIAVYIAMSGQVIPAEKAARTADGKFIRED
;
A
#
# COMPACT_ATOMS: atom_id res chain seq x y z
N MET A 1 35.05 -24.40 -12.91
CA MET A 1 34.62 -23.66 -11.70
C MET A 1 33.80 -22.49 -12.22
N ALA A 2 32.48 -22.52 -12.03
CA ALA A 2 31.62 -21.43 -12.46
C ALA A 2 31.74 -20.30 -11.43
N GLU A 3 32.31 -19.18 -11.84
CA GLU A 3 32.33 -17.96 -11.05
C GLU A 3 30.89 -17.50 -10.83
N SER A 4 30.43 -17.54 -9.56
CA SER A 4 29.18 -16.91 -9.18
C SER A 4 29.34 -15.40 -9.35
N SER A 5 28.79 -14.85 -10.43
CA SER A 5 28.70 -13.41 -10.64
C SER A 5 27.74 -12.81 -9.60
N GLY A 6 28.27 -12.53 -8.40
CA GLY A 6 27.55 -11.78 -7.38
C GLY A 6 27.19 -10.40 -7.93
N LYS A 7 25.90 -10.19 -8.20
CA LYS A 7 25.39 -8.91 -8.72
C LYS A 7 25.69 -7.83 -7.69
N VAL A 8 26.55 -6.87 -8.04
CA VAL A 8 26.89 -5.74 -7.16
C VAL A 8 25.61 -4.93 -6.90
N THR A 9 25.18 -4.88 -5.64
CA THR A 9 23.98 -4.13 -5.22
C THR A 9 24.27 -2.64 -5.28
N THR A 10 23.42 -1.86 -5.96
CA THR A 10 23.63 -0.42 -6.11
C THR A 10 23.03 0.37 -4.94
N LYS A 11 23.43 1.63 -4.78
CA LYS A 11 22.79 2.56 -3.81
C LYS A 11 21.29 2.70 -4.07
N ALA A 12 20.85 2.68 -5.32
CA ALA A 12 19.44 2.73 -5.69
C ALA A 12 18.69 1.47 -5.23
N ASP A 13 19.28 0.28 -5.40
CA ASP A 13 18.69 -0.98 -4.93
C ASP A 13 18.52 -1.00 -3.40
N HIS A 14 19.51 -0.47 -2.66
CA HIS A 14 19.42 -0.33 -1.21
C HIS A 14 18.32 0.65 -0.77
N ILE A 15 18.09 1.71 -1.52
CA ILE A 15 17.01 2.66 -1.24
C ILE A 15 15.66 2.01 -1.53
N ASN A 16 15.48 1.45 -2.73
CA ASN A 16 14.20 0.90 -3.17
C ASN A 16 13.76 -0.28 -2.30
N SER A 17 14.70 -1.13 -1.89
CA SER A 17 14.40 -2.25 -1.00
C SER A 17 13.91 -1.82 0.38
N ARG A 18 14.25 -0.62 0.86
CA ARG A 18 13.80 -0.07 2.17
C ARG A 18 12.59 0.86 2.06
N THR A 19 12.23 1.29 0.85
CA THR A 19 11.06 2.12 0.60
C THR A 19 9.78 1.28 0.58
N ILE A 20 8.71 1.78 1.20
CA ILE A 20 7.37 1.18 1.10
C ILE A 20 6.59 1.87 -0.01
N VAL A 21 5.98 1.11 -0.92
CA VAL A 21 5.09 1.68 -1.94
C VAL A 21 3.64 1.58 -1.48
N LEU A 22 2.93 2.70 -1.40
CA LEU A 22 1.53 2.80 -1.05
C LEU A 22 0.70 2.91 -2.32
N ILE A 23 -0.04 1.87 -2.66
CA ILE A 23 -0.90 1.82 -3.83
C ILE A 23 -2.34 2.17 -3.45
N GLN A 24 -2.92 3.15 -4.14
CA GLN A 24 -4.34 3.45 -4.06
C GLN A 24 -5.12 2.58 -5.05
N THR A 25 -6.17 1.92 -4.57
CA THR A 25 -7.18 1.30 -5.45
C THR A 25 -8.59 1.88 -5.29
N GLY A 26 -8.82 2.64 -4.21
CA GLY A 26 -10.09 3.27 -3.89
C GLY A 26 -10.80 2.64 -2.69
N GLY A 27 -12.12 2.48 -2.81
CA GLY A 27 -12.99 2.05 -1.72
C GLY A 27 -13.25 3.14 -0.67
N THR A 28 -13.94 2.76 0.41
CA THR A 28 -14.44 3.70 1.42
C THR A 28 -13.36 4.58 2.03
N ILE A 29 -12.16 4.04 2.29
CA ILE A 29 -11.02 4.79 2.86
C ILE A 29 -10.66 6.04 2.05
N ASP A 30 -10.76 5.97 0.73
CA ASP A 30 -10.39 7.02 -0.22
C ASP A 30 -11.57 7.93 -0.63
N LYS A 31 -12.77 7.72 -0.07
CA LYS A 31 -13.97 8.52 -0.41
C LYS A 31 -13.86 9.95 0.09
N ASP A 32 -14.11 10.87 -0.84
CA ASP A 32 -14.27 12.28 -0.61
C ASP A 32 -15.73 12.68 -0.76
N TYR A 33 -16.19 13.56 0.15
CA TYR A 33 -17.53 14.14 0.13
C TYR A 33 -17.37 15.63 -0.19
N PRO A 34 -17.39 16.02 -1.47
CA PRO A 34 -17.24 17.42 -1.85
C PRO A 34 -18.38 18.24 -1.25
N LYS A 35 -18.04 19.33 -0.55
CA LYS A 35 -19.04 20.22 0.05
C LYS A 35 -19.76 20.99 -1.06
N GLY A 36 -21.09 20.85 -1.16
CA GLY A 36 -21.92 21.71 -2.02
C GLY A 36 -22.95 20.98 -2.88
N THR A 37 -22.80 19.67 -3.10
CA THR A 37 -23.84 18.84 -3.70
C THR A 37 -24.82 18.42 -2.60
N GLY A 38 -26.07 18.84 -2.68
CA GLY A 38 -27.12 18.52 -1.69
C GLY A 38 -27.54 17.04 -1.64
N GLY A 39 -26.62 16.10 -1.81
CA GLY A 39 -26.84 14.66 -1.80
C GLY A 39 -25.59 13.89 -1.37
N TYR A 40 -25.76 12.59 -1.11
CA TYR A 40 -24.71 11.66 -0.66
C TYR A 40 -23.71 11.26 -1.77
N ALA A 41 -23.50 12.10 -2.79
CA ALA A 41 -22.55 11.81 -3.85
C ALA A 41 -21.12 11.82 -3.26
N PHE A 42 -20.37 10.75 -3.52
CA PHE A 42 -18.97 10.63 -3.15
C PHE A 42 -18.14 10.42 -4.41
N ASP A 43 -16.91 10.90 -4.37
CA ASP A 43 -15.88 10.59 -5.36
C ASP A 43 -14.70 9.90 -4.66
N ILE A 44 -13.94 9.11 -5.41
CA ILE A 44 -12.67 8.58 -4.91
C ILE A 44 -11.58 9.59 -5.23
N SER A 45 -10.92 10.08 -4.18
CA SER A 45 -9.98 11.19 -4.25
C SER A 45 -8.80 10.91 -5.19
N ASP A 46 -8.37 11.91 -5.95
CA ASP A 46 -7.11 11.84 -6.70
C ASP A 46 -5.88 11.82 -5.78
N HIS A 47 -6.02 12.38 -4.58
CA HIS A 47 -5.01 12.33 -3.54
C HIS A 47 -5.28 11.11 -2.65
N PRO A 48 -4.40 10.11 -2.57
CA PRO A 48 -4.67 8.92 -1.77
C PRO A 48 -4.82 9.22 -0.27
N ALA A 49 -5.70 8.48 0.40
CA ALA A 49 -5.88 8.54 1.85
C ALA A 49 -4.58 8.22 2.59
N SER A 50 -3.82 7.24 2.11
CA SER A 50 -2.49 6.90 2.66
C SER A 50 -1.53 8.09 2.64
N ALA A 51 -1.50 8.87 1.55
CA ALA A 51 -0.70 10.08 1.47
C ALA A 51 -1.15 11.13 2.50
N ARG A 52 -2.46 11.42 2.57
CA ARG A 52 -3.00 12.39 3.55
C ARG A 52 -2.77 11.99 5.00
N ILE A 53 -2.85 10.70 5.30
CA ILE A 53 -2.54 10.17 6.63
C ILE A 53 -1.09 10.47 6.98
N LEU A 54 -0.17 10.18 6.07
CA LEU A 54 1.26 10.37 6.29
C LEU A 54 1.65 11.85 6.33
N ASP A 55 0.98 12.72 5.56
CA ASP A 55 1.17 14.18 5.61
C ASP A 55 0.82 14.79 6.98
N ARG A 56 -0.03 14.12 7.76
CA ARG A 56 -0.39 14.55 9.12
C ARG A 56 0.61 14.08 10.18
N LEU A 57 1.47 13.12 9.87
CA LEU A 57 2.41 12.57 10.82
C LEU A 57 3.70 13.40 10.87
N PRO A 58 4.28 13.64 12.06
CA PRO A 58 5.54 14.36 12.21
C PRO A 58 6.76 13.46 11.87
N VAL A 59 6.66 12.66 10.80
CA VAL A 59 7.74 11.81 10.31
C VAL A 59 8.33 12.45 9.06
N HIS A 60 9.66 12.50 8.94
CA HIS A 60 10.28 12.86 7.66
C HIS A 60 10.21 11.66 6.72
N TYR A 61 9.80 11.91 5.49
CA TYR A 61 9.79 10.91 4.44
C TYR A 61 10.25 11.54 3.13
N SER A 62 10.59 10.71 2.14
CA SER A 62 10.78 11.11 0.75
C SER A 62 9.59 10.60 -0.04
N ILE A 63 8.71 11.48 -0.54
CA ILE A 63 7.62 11.09 -1.44
C ILE A 63 8.24 10.72 -2.78
N ILE A 64 7.88 9.54 -3.29
CA ILE A 64 8.13 9.20 -4.68
C ILE A 64 6.79 9.23 -5.40
N ALA A 65 6.53 10.30 -6.14
CA ALA A 65 5.30 10.48 -6.92
C ALA A 65 5.53 10.01 -8.37
N ARG A 66 4.53 9.33 -8.93
CA ARG A 66 4.58 8.86 -10.32
C ARG A 66 4.21 9.98 -11.29
N GLY A 67 5.08 10.24 -12.27
CA GLY A 67 4.77 11.03 -13.46
C GLY A 67 4.56 10.13 -14.69
N GLU A 68 4.21 10.71 -15.84
CA GLU A 68 4.23 9.98 -17.12
C GLU A 68 5.65 9.42 -17.35
N GLY A 69 5.81 8.09 -17.30
CA GLY A 69 7.11 7.41 -17.42
C GLY A 69 7.59 6.64 -16.18
N GLY A 70 6.85 6.64 -15.07
CA GLY A 70 7.12 5.80 -13.90
C GLY A 70 7.41 6.58 -12.61
N ILE A 71 7.96 5.88 -11.63
CA ILE A 71 8.23 6.41 -10.29
C ILE A 71 9.41 7.39 -10.35
N GLN A 72 9.17 8.68 -10.07
CA GLN A 72 10.21 9.72 -10.03
C GLN A 72 10.47 10.17 -8.60
N LEU A 73 11.76 10.18 -8.23
CA LEU A 73 12.24 10.70 -6.95
C LEU A 73 12.00 12.21 -6.90
N THR A 74 11.08 12.65 -6.05
CA THR A 74 10.94 14.06 -5.68
C THR A 74 11.32 14.23 -4.21
N GLN A 75 11.91 15.37 -3.87
CA GLN A 75 12.15 15.69 -2.46
C GLN A 75 10.83 16.15 -1.84
N THR A 76 10.50 15.60 -0.68
CA THR A 76 9.34 16.06 0.09
C THR A 76 9.58 17.50 0.55
N PRO A 77 8.55 18.37 0.54
CA PRO A 77 8.62 19.62 1.28
C PRO A 77 8.89 19.32 2.78
N PRO A 78 9.63 20.19 3.47
CA PRO A 78 9.90 20.00 4.90
C PRO A 78 8.59 19.85 5.68
N SER A 79 8.60 19.04 6.75
CA SER A 79 7.46 18.97 7.65
C SER A 79 7.09 20.39 8.13
N PRO A 80 5.82 20.68 8.49
CA PRO A 80 5.43 22.00 9.00
C PRO A 80 6.30 22.48 10.16
N ARG A 81 6.84 21.55 10.95
CA ARG A 81 7.78 21.80 12.07
C ARG A 81 9.18 22.21 11.60
N VAL A 82 9.71 21.54 10.57
CA VAL A 82 11.00 21.87 9.97
C VAL A 82 10.90 23.17 9.17
N ALA A 83 9.78 23.38 8.49
CA ALA A 83 9.44 24.65 7.86
C ALA A 83 9.34 25.80 8.89
N ALA A 84 8.97 25.49 10.14
CA ALA A 84 8.94 26.41 11.27
C ALA A 84 10.29 26.59 12.00
N GLY A 85 11.38 26.00 11.48
CA GLY A 85 12.74 26.21 12.00
C GLY A 85 13.14 25.32 13.17
N GLU A 86 12.37 24.27 13.49
CA GLU A 86 12.80 23.24 14.44
C GLU A 86 13.86 22.33 13.78
N GLU A 87 14.97 22.05 14.48
CA GLU A 87 15.98 21.08 14.03
C GLU A 87 15.35 19.69 13.91
N GLY A 88 14.97 19.30 12.69
CA GLY A 88 14.36 18.02 12.39
C GLY A 88 15.40 16.95 12.15
N GLU A 89 15.41 15.93 13.01
CA GLU A 89 16.12 14.67 12.81
C GLU A 89 15.62 14.00 11.52
N THR A 90 16.53 13.73 10.58
CA THR A 90 16.17 13.13 9.29
C THR A 90 15.64 11.71 9.50
N SER A 91 14.32 11.51 9.47
CA SER A 91 13.75 10.17 9.59
C SER A 91 14.17 9.26 8.41
N GLU A 92 14.55 8.02 8.74
CA GLU A 92 14.94 6.99 7.79
C GLU A 92 13.75 6.39 7.00
N PHE A 93 12.51 6.67 7.42
CA PHE A 93 11.32 6.09 6.82
C PHE A 93 11.06 6.69 5.43
N ARG A 94 10.92 5.84 4.40
CA ARG A 94 10.70 6.26 3.01
C ARG A 94 9.49 5.58 2.42
N TYR A 95 8.70 6.33 1.67
CA TYR A 95 7.57 5.76 0.96
C TYR A 95 7.31 6.40 -0.40
N ALA A 96 6.78 5.60 -1.31
CA ALA A 96 6.22 6.07 -2.58
C ALA A 96 4.69 6.01 -2.50
N VAL A 97 3.99 6.82 -3.29
CA VAL A 97 2.54 6.72 -3.43
C VAL A 97 2.22 6.57 -4.90
N ASP A 98 1.41 5.57 -5.24
CA ASP A 98 0.95 5.32 -6.61
C ASP A 98 -0.56 5.15 -6.67
N GLY A 99 -1.21 5.95 -7.51
CA GLY A 99 -2.65 5.88 -7.74
C GLY A 99 -2.97 4.94 -8.90
N VAL A 100 -3.29 3.68 -8.61
CA VAL A 100 -3.47 2.65 -9.65
C VAL A 100 -4.92 2.52 -10.08
N LEU A 101 -5.85 2.50 -9.12
CA LEU A 101 -7.29 2.46 -9.38
C LEU A 101 -8.01 3.46 -8.48
N ARG A 102 -9.22 3.85 -8.90
CA ARG A 102 -10.12 4.70 -8.14
C ARG A 102 -11.55 4.17 -8.25
N LYS A 103 -11.77 2.97 -7.69
CA LYS A 103 -13.05 2.24 -7.83
C LYS A 103 -13.65 1.87 -6.49
N ASP A 104 -14.98 1.73 -6.45
CA ASP A 104 -15.59 0.99 -5.35
C ASP A 104 -15.15 -0.48 -5.46
N SER A 105 -14.88 -1.13 -4.32
CA SER A 105 -14.36 -2.50 -4.34
C SER A 105 -15.31 -3.49 -5.01
N GLN A 106 -16.62 -3.22 -5.01
CA GLN A 106 -17.60 -4.07 -5.69
C GLN A 106 -17.53 -3.97 -7.22
N GLU A 107 -16.91 -2.90 -7.73
CA GLU A 107 -16.70 -2.66 -9.17
C GLU A 107 -15.32 -3.11 -9.66
N ILE A 108 -14.43 -3.54 -8.76
CA ILE A 108 -13.11 -4.05 -9.11
C ILE A 108 -13.26 -5.41 -9.81
N THR A 109 -12.89 -5.44 -11.07
CA THR A 109 -12.95 -6.61 -11.96
C THR A 109 -11.68 -7.45 -11.88
N GLU A 110 -11.68 -8.58 -12.57
CA GLU A 110 -10.47 -9.40 -12.72
C GLU A 110 -9.36 -8.70 -13.50
N ALA A 111 -9.73 -7.92 -14.53
CA ALA A 111 -8.77 -7.11 -15.30
C ALA A 111 -8.10 -6.03 -14.45
N ASP A 112 -8.84 -5.45 -13.50
CA ASP A 112 -8.30 -4.51 -12.52
C ASP A 112 -7.30 -5.19 -11.58
N ARG A 113 -7.61 -6.40 -11.10
CA ARG A 113 -6.66 -7.19 -10.28
C ARG A 113 -5.41 -7.57 -11.08
N GLN A 114 -5.56 -7.89 -12.37
CA GLN A 114 -4.42 -8.15 -13.25
C GLN A 114 -3.55 -6.91 -13.44
N THR A 115 -4.16 -5.73 -13.54
CA THR A 115 -3.45 -4.44 -13.57
C THR A 115 -2.64 -4.24 -12.29
N LEU A 116 -3.25 -4.47 -11.14
CA LEU A 116 -2.58 -4.37 -9.83
C LEU A 116 -1.41 -5.35 -9.69
N ALA A 117 -1.57 -6.58 -10.18
CA ALA A 117 -0.50 -7.56 -10.19
C ALA A 117 0.67 -7.16 -11.12
N ASN A 118 0.37 -6.58 -12.28
CA ASN A 118 1.38 -6.06 -13.18
C ASN A 118 2.15 -4.90 -12.57
N GLU A 119 1.47 -4.02 -11.82
CA GLU A 119 2.13 -2.95 -11.07
C GLU A 119 3.05 -3.54 -9.99
N CYS A 120 2.59 -4.51 -9.19
CA CYS A 120 3.45 -5.19 -8.21
C CYS A 120 4.72 -5.79 -8.83
N ARG A 121 4.60 -6.40 -10.03
CA ARG A 121 5.76 -6.91 -10.80
C ARG A 121 6.67 -5.79 -11.28
N ALA A 122 6.12 -4.69 -11.79
CA ALA A 122 6.92 -3.55 -12.22
C ALA A 122 7.72 -2.96 -11.05
N LEU A 123 7.08 -2.77 -9.90
CA LEU A 123 7.72 -2.27 -8.67
C LEU A 123 8.81 -3.22 -8.17
N HIS A 124 8.54 -4.53 -8.16
CA HIS A 124 9.54 -5.50 -7.73
C HIS A 124 10.77 -5.52 -8.63
N ARG A 125 10.60 -5.40 -9.96
CA ARG A 125 11.72 -5.28 -10.91
C ARG A 125 12.54 -4.01 -10.69
N LEU A 126 11.94 -2.95 -10.17
CA LEU A 126 12.64 -1.73 -9.74
C LEU A 126 13.33 -1.88 -8.38
N GLY A 127 13.22 -3.03 -7.71
CA GLY A 127 13.87 -3.33 -6.44
C GLY A 127 13.03 -3.06 -5.20
N TYR A 128 11.76 -2.65 -5.35
CA TYR A 128 10.86 -2.50 -4.21
C TYR A 128 10.44 -3.87 -3.66
N ARG A 129 10.45 -3.99 -2.33
CA ARG A 129 10.15 -5.27 -1.63
C ARG A 129 8.94 -5.19 -0.71
N ARG A 130 8.37 -4.01 -0.51
CA ARG A 130 7.28 -3.75 0.43
C ARG A 130 6.22 -2.89 -0.22
N ILE A 131 5.00 -3.41 -0.29
CA ILE A 131 3.85 -2.72 -0.86
C ILE A 131 2.71 -2.75 0.15
N VAL A 132 2.06 -1.61 0.34
CA VAL A 132 0.80 -1.47 1.06
C VAL A 132 -0.26 -1.02 0.08
N ILE A 133 -1.43 -1.67 0.06
CA ILE A 133 -2.51 -1.37 -0.90
C ILE A 133 -3.74 -0.90 -0.12
N THR A 134 -4.20 0.33 -0.34
CA THR A 134 -5.52 0.78 0.15
C THR A 134 -6.61 0.27 -0.79
N HIS A 135 -7.65 -0.34 -0.22
CA HIS A 135 -8.70 -1.01 -0.96
C HIS A 135 -10.04 -0.97 -0.21
N GLY A 136 -11.15 -1.03 -0.94
CA GLY A 136 -12.48 -1.18 -0.32
C GLY A 136 -12.69 -2.55 0.32
N THR A 137 -13.43 -2.59 1.42
CA THR A 137 -13.47 -3.74 2.33
C THR A 137 -14.26 -4.93 1.81
N ASP A 138 -15.14 -4.73 0.82
CA ASP A 138 -16.04 -5.79 0.37
C ASP A 138 -15.34 -6.87 -0.44
N THR A 139 -14.36 -6.49 -1.25
CA THR A 139 -13.63 -7.45 -2.12
C THR A 139 -12.12 -7.51 -1.88
N MET A 140 -11.59 -6.83 -0.85
CA MET A 140 -10.14 -6.84 -0.59
C MET A 140 -9.55 -8.24 -0.37
N ILE A 141 -10.29 -9.15 0.27
CA ILE A 141 -9.84 -10.55 0.48
C ILE A 141 -9.67 -11.25 -0.87
N ARG A 142 -10.60 -11.03 -1.80
CA ARG A 142 -10.51 -11.57 -3.17
C ARG A 142 -9.29 -11.02 -3.90
N THR A 143 -9.03 -9.71 -3.81
CA THR A 143 -7.84 -9.10 -4.38
C THR A 143 -6.55 -9.65 -3.76
N ALA A 144 -6.49 -9.78 -2.44
CA ALA A 144 -5.32 -10.32 -1.74
C ALA A 144 -5.03 -11.77 -2.14
N ARG A 145 -6.06 -12.63 -2.18
CA ARG A 145 -5.93 -14.02 -2.63
C ARG A 145 -5.48 -14.12 -4.08
N TYR A 146 -6.03 -13.30 -4.97
CA TYR A 146 -5.59 -13.23 -6.37
C TYR A 146 -4.10 -12.91 -6.49
N LEU A 147 -3.59 -11.93 -5.73
CA LEU A 147 -2.16 -11.58 -5.73
C LEU A 147 -1.29 -12.71 -5.16
N ALA A 148 -1.77 -13.41 -4.14
CA ALA A 148 -1.07 -14.57 -3.57
C ALA A 148 -1.00 -15.74 -4.56
N GLU A 149 -2.10 -16.06 -5.25
CA GLU A 149 -2.17 -17.16 -6.22
C GLU A 149 -1.30 -16.92 -7.46
N LEU A 150 -1.23 -15.67 -7.94
CA LEU A 150 -0.37 -15.33 -9.09
C LEU A 150 1.11 -15.60 -8.83
N SER A 151 1.58 -15.51 -7.59
CA SER A 151 2.96 -15.88 -7.26
C SER A 151 3.24 -17.36 -7.45
N GLN A 152 2.25 -18.23 -7.20
CA GLN A 152 2.42 -19.68 -7.31
C GLN A 152 2.63 -20.12 -8.76
N GLN A 153 2.17 -19.32 -9.73
CA GLN A 153 2.31 -19.56 -11.17
C GLN A 153 3.60 -18.94 -11.76
N THR A 154 4.25 -18.02 -11.04
CA THR A 154 5.43 -17.27 -11.51
C THR A 154 6.48 -17.17 -10.38
N LEU A 155 6.70 -18.28 -9.66
CA LEU A 155 7.34 -18.35 -8.32
C LEU A 155 8.73 -17.71 -8.21
N SER A 156 9.48 -17.52 -9.29
CA SER A 156 10.79 -16.88 -9.25
C SER A 156 10.77 -15.36 -9.47
N GLU A 157 9.70 -14.77 -10.02
CA GLU A 157 9.72 -13.36 -10.42
C GLU A 157 9.44 -12.37 -9.28
N LEU A 158 8.79 -12.81 -8.20
CA LEU A 158 8.32 -11.93 -7.11
C LEU A 158 8.90 -12.32 -5.73
N GLU A 159 9.99 -13.07 -5.71
CA GLU A 159 10.60 -13.54 -4.47
C GLU A 159 10.93 -12.38 -3.51
N GLY A 160 10.60 -12.55 -2.23
CA GLY A 160 10.89 -11.59 -1.17
C GLY A 160 9.96 -10.37 -1.17
N LEU A 161 8.90 -10.35 -2.00
CA LEU A 161 7.93 -9.26 -2.01
C LEU A 161 6.88 -9.46 -0.91
N VAL A 162 6.69 -8.44 -0.08
CA VAL A 162 5.61 -8.40 0.91
C VAL A 162 4.55 -7.41 0.45
N VAL A 163 3.30 -7.87 0.41
CA VAL A 163 2.13 -7.06 0.08
C VAL A 163 1.15 -7.09 1.24
N VAL A 164 0.76 -5.91 1.75
CA VAL A 164 -0.26 -5.79 2.79
C VAL A 164 -1.43 -4.98 2.25
N VAL A 165 -2.59 -5.62 2.13
CA VAL A 165 -3.82 -4.94 1.71
C VAL A 165 -4.57 -4.47 2.95
N THR A 166 -5.02 -3.22 2.92
CA THR A 166 -5.73 -2.59 4.02
C THR A 166 -6.85 -1.70 3.49
N GLY A 167 -7.69 -1.20 4.38
CA GLY A 167 -8.80 -0.33 4.06
C GLY A 167 -9.37 0.29 5.33
N ALA A 168 -10.58 0.83 5.22
CA ALA A 168 -11.28 1.43 6.34
C ALA A 168 -12.79 1.23 6.18
N ARG A 169 -13.50 1.12 7.30
CA ARG A 169 -14.97 1.08 7.32
C ARG A 169 -15.56 2.47 7.12
N GLN A 170 -14.82 3.50 7.50
CA GLN A 170 -15.20 4.89 7.28
C GLN A 170 -14.21 5.61 6.37
N PRO A 171 -14.65 6.61 5.62
CA PRO A 171 -13.75 7.49 4.87
C PRO A 171 -12.69 8.10 5.77
N GLU A 172 -11.45 8.19 5.28
CA GLU A 172 -10.31 8.73 6.04
C GLU A 172 -10.55 10.17 6.53
N ARG A 173 -11.38 10.94 5.82
CA ARG A 173 -11.71 12.33 6.20
C ARG A 173 -12.66 12.47 7.38
N LEU A 174 -13.27 11.38 7.85
CA LEU A 174 -14.14 11.42 9.03
C LEU A 174 -13.32 11.33 10.32
N LYS A 175 -13.74 12.08 11.34
CA LYS A 175 -13.03 12.18 12.63
C LYS A 175 -12.87 10.83 13.35
N ASP A 176 -13.89 9.97 13.24
CA ASP A 176 -13.94 8.67 13.93
C ASP A 176 -13.56 7.51 12.98
N SER A 177 -12.78 7.82 11.95
CA SER A 177 -12.34 6.83 10.96
C SER A 177 -11.28 5.88 11.52
N ASP A 178 -11.35 4.61 11.11
CA ASP A 178 -10.35 3.58 11.40
C ASP A 178 -9.15 3.60 10.43
N ALA A 179 -9.15 4.52 9.46
CA ALA A 179 -8.16 4.59 8.39
C ALA A 179 -6.72 4.78 8.89
N ASP A 180 -6.48 5.77 9.75
CA ASP A 180 -5.13 6.09 10.26
C ASP A 180 -4.50 4.88 10.96
N PHE A 181 -5.29 4.21 11.80
CA PHE A 181 -4.86 3.02 12.52
C PHE A 181 -4.56 1.86 11.57
N ASN A 182 -5.47 1.56 10.63
CA ASN A 182 -5.29 0.44 9.71
C ASN A 182 -4.09 0.66 8.76
N VAL A 183 -3.89 1.88 8.26
CA VAL A 183 -2.73 2.23 7.40
C VAL A 183 -1.42 2.14 8.18
N GLY A 184 -1.36 2.69 9.40
CA GLY A 184 -0.17 2.57 10.25
C GLY A 184 0.18 1.11 10.56
N MET A 185 -0.83 0.29 10.88
CA MET A 185 -0.66 -1.14 11.09
C MET A 185 -0.15 -1.85 9.83
N ALA A 186 -0.70 -1.53 8.66
CA ALA A 186 -0.28 -2.13 7.40
C ALA A 186 1.19 -1.79 7.05
N ILE A 187 1.60 -0.54 7.30
CA ILE A 187 2.99 -0.09 7.15
C ILE A 187 3.92 -0.85 8.11
N GLY A 188 3.54 -0.98 9.38
CA GLY A 188 4.31 -1.75 10.37
C GLY A 188 4.44 -3.22 9.96
N ALA A 189 3.34 -3.84 9.54
CA ALA A 189 3.32 -5.22 9.06
C ALA A 189 4.25 -5.41 7.85
N ALA A 190 4.17 -4.54 6.85
CA ALA A 190 5.02 -4.62 5.66
C ALA A 190 6.52 -4.52 5.97
N GLN A 191 6.91 -3.86 7.07
CA GLN A 191 8.30 -3.76 7.49
C GLN A 191 8.79 -4.99 8.25
N CYS A 192 7.94 -5.60 9.07
CA CYS A 192 8.30 -6.70 9.96
C CYS A 192 8.15 -8.08 9.33
N LEU A 193 7.29 -8.22 8.32
CA LEU A 193 7.06 -9.49 7.64
C LEU A 193 8.16 -9.76 6.61
N SER A 194 8.47 -11.04 6.42
CA SER A 194 9.33 -11.55 5.36
C SER A 194 8.55 -12.49 4.47
N ALA A 195 8.96 -12.59 3.21
CA ALA A 195 8.46 -13.60 2.30
C ALA A 195 9.56 -14.65 2.07
N ASP A 196 9.26 -15.89 2.40
CA ASP A 196 10.19 -17.01 2.24
C ASP A 196 9.88 -17.71 0.90
N GLY A 197 10.75 -17.53 -0.10
CA GLY A 197 10.66 -18.26 -1.38
C GLY A 197 9.50 -17.85 -2.30
N GLY A 198 8.96 -16.64 -2.16
CA GLY A 198 7.87 -16.13 -3.01
C GLY A 198 7.37 -14.75 -2.62
N ILE A 199 6.09 -14.48 -2.88
CA ILE A 199 5.36 -13.33 -2.33
C ILE A 199 4.74 -13.72 -0.98
N ALA A 200 4.60 -12.76 -0.07
CA ALA A 200 3.74 -12.92 1.10
C ALA A 200 2.66 -11.83 1.10
N VAL A 201 1.39 -12.23 1.01
CA VAL A 201 0.26 -11.30 0.94
C VAL A 201 -0.58 -11.41 2.22
N TYR A 202 -0.89 -10.25 2.81
CA TYR A 202 -1.64 -10.16 4.05
C TYR A 202 -2.78 -9.15 3.95
N ILE A 203 -3.80 -9.34 4.78
CA ILE A 203 -4.79 -8.32 5.12
C ILE A 203 -4.41 -7.71 6.47
N ALA A 204 -4.37 -6.38 6.54
CA ALA A 204 -4.23 -5.64 7.79
C ALA A 204 -5.51 -4.82 8.06
N MET A 205 -6.35 -5.31 8.96
CA MET A 205 -7.64 -4.68 9.32
C MET A 205 -7.98 -4.90 10.79
N SER A 206 -8.50 -3.88 11.47
CA SER A 206 -9.11 -4.02 12.82
C SER A 206 -8.19 -4.65 13.87
N GLY A 207 -6.89 -4.32 13.84
CA GLY A 207 -5.90 -4.80 14.82
C GLY A 207 -5.32 -6.18 14.51
N GLN A 208 -5.66 -6.75 13.34
CA GLN A 208 -5.18 -8.05 12.91
C GLN A 208 -4.38 -7.95 11.61
N VAL A 209 -3.35 -8.79 11.51
CA VAL A 209 -2.57 -9.04 10.29
C VAL A 209 -2.74 -10.51 9.94
N ILE A 210 -3.47 -10.79 8.86
CA ILE A 210 -3.93 -12.14 8.51
C ILE A 210 -3.38 -12.51 7.14
N PRO A 211 -2.73 -13.69 6.96
CA PRO A 211 -2.35 -14.17 5.63
C PRO A 211 -3.57 -14.22 4.69
N ALA A 212 -3.40 -13.82 3.43
CA ALA A 212 -4.51 -13.68 2.48
C ALA A 212 -5.32 -14.98 2.29
N GLU A 213 -4.65 -16.13 2.31
CA GLU A 213 -5.25 -17.45 2.21
C GLU A 213 -6.13 -17.78 3.43
N LYS A 214 -5.76 -17.28 4.61
CA LYS A 214 -6.48 -17.49 5.88
C LYS A 214 -7.48 -16.38 6.22
N ALA A 215 -7.57 -15.33 5.42
CA ALA A 215 -8.44 -14.20 5.70
C ALA A 215 -9.88 -14.52 5.31
N ALA A 216 -10.81 -14.34 6.25
CA ALA A 216 -12.24 -14.39 6.00
C ALA A 216 -12.95 -13.15 6.56
N ARG A 217 -14.19 -12.93 6.10
CA ARG A 217 -15.06 -11.85 6.58
C ARG A 217 -16.37 -12.44 7.06
N THR A 218 -16.74 -12.13 8.30
CA THR A 218 -18.01 -12.54 8.89
C THR A 218 -19.17 -11.74 8.31
N ALA A 219 -20.40 -12.22 8.50
CA ALA A 219 -21.61 -11.52 8.05
C ALA A 219 -21.79 -10.13 8.68
N ASP A 220 -21.32 -9.93 9.93
CA ASP A 220 -21.27 -8.63 10.61
C ASP A 220 -20.04 -7.78 10.23
N GLY A 221 -19.30 -8.19 9.18
CA GLY A 221 -18.26 -7.40 8.55
C GLY A 221 -16.92 -7.37 9.30
N LYS A 222 -16.67 -8.32 10.22
CA LYS A 222 -15.38 -8.47 10.92
C LYS A 222 -14.43 -9.32 10.08
N PHE A 223 -13.16 -8.92 10.07
CA PHE A 223 -12.09 -9.73 9.52
C PHE A 223 -11.68 -10.75 10.57
N ILE A 224 -11.49 -11.99 10.16
CA ILE A 224 -11.07 -13.10 11.01
C ILE A 224 -10.02 -13.94 10.29
N ARG A 225 -9.22 -14.65 11.08
CA ARG A 225 -8.30 -15.68 10.59
C ARG A 225 -8.99 -17.04 10.70
N GLU A 226 -9.07 -17.74 9.59
CA GLU A 226 -9.42 -19.16 9.54
C GLU A 226 -8.20 -20.00 9.94
N ASP A 227 -8.40 -21.05 10.72
CA ASP A 227 -7.34 -21.92 11.22
C ASP A 227 -6.83 -22.90 10.15
#